data_AF-A0A316XEY8-F1
#
_entry.id   AF-A0A316XEY8-F1
#
_cell.length_a   1.000
_cell.length_b   1.000
_cell.length_c   1.000
_cell.angle_alpha   90.00
_cell.angle_beta   90.00
_cell.angle_gamma   90.00
#
_symmetry.space_group_name_H-M   'P 1'
#
loop_
_entity.id
_entity.type
_entity.pdbx_description
1 polymer ?
#
loop_
_entity_poly.entity_id
_entity_poly.type
_entity_poly.pdbx_seq_one_letter_code
_entity_poly.pdbx_strand_id
1 'polypeptide(L)'
;MKKIISLLALLLSVLLFSQQLTGVGFQKGENEAWAINVDLSTKQNAVVSYPVLGCAGKWTLIKDEGKKILFKEVIEEGADKCIPTNFVTLVKDEISPSAYRFYIFEKKEDKTPYAIGVLEEQ
;
A
#
# COMPACT_ATOMS: atom_id res chain seq x y z
N MET A 1 57.54 -1.73 -6.58
CA MET A 1 56.82 -0.97 -7.63
C MET A 1 55.53 -1.74 -7.95
N LYS A 2 54.37 -1.25 -7.47
CA LYS A 2 53.21 -0.84 -8.28
C LYS A 2 52.77 -1.93 -9.28
N LYS A 3 51.66 -2.64 -9.05
CA LYS A 3 50.28 -2.32 -9.54
C LYS A 3 49.71 -3.69 -9.99
N ILE A 4 48.46 -4.13 -9.89
CA ILE A 4 47.13 -3.59 -9.60
C ILE A 4 46.35 -4.82 -9.10
N ILE A 5 45.82 -4.79 -7.88
CA ILE A 5 44.74 -5.70 -7.51
C ILE A 5 43.51 -5.11 -8.20
N SER A 6 43.07 -5.73 -9.29
CA SER A 6 41.84 -5.34 -9.98
C SER A 6 40.67 -5.77 -9.11
N LEU A 7 40.31 -4.96 -8.10
CA LEU A 7 38.98 -4.99 -7.52
C LEU A 7 38.03 -4.47 -8.61
N LEU A 8 37.55 -5.39 -9.43
CA LEU A 8 36.37 -5.16 -10.23
C LEU A 8 35.22 -5.01 -9.23
N ALA A 9 34.95 -3.77 -8.83
CA ALA A 9 33.80 -3.42 -8.03
C ALA A 9 32.56 -3.89 -8.80
N LEU A 10 31.97 -5.00 -8.37
CA LEU A 10 30.58 -5.30 -8.68
C LEU A 10 29.76 -4.17 -8.04
N LEU A 11 29.53 -3.11 -8.82
CA LEU A 11 28.36 -2.27 -8.67
C LEU A 11 27.16 -3.17 -8.94
N LEU A 12 26.74 -3.94 -7.93
CA LEU A 12 25.36 -4.35 -7.79
C LEU A 12 24.59 -3.03 -7.66
N SER A 13 24.13 -2.51 -8.79
CA SER A 13 23.00 -1.60 -8.81
C SER A 13 21.84 -2.38 -8.20
N VAL A 14 21.70 -2.30 -6.88
CA VAL A 14 20.48 -2.69 -6.21
C VAL A 14 19.45 -1.72 -6.76
N LEU A 15 18.75 -2.14 -7.81
CA LEU A 15 17.52 -1.51 -8.24
C LEU A 15 16.59 -1.66 -7.05
N LEU A 16 16.54 -0.63 -6.21
CA LEU A 16 15.48 -0.45 -5.23
C LEU A 16 14.22 -0.26 -6.07
N PHE A 17 13.57 -1.37 -6.42
CA PHE A 17 12.24 -1.35 -6.99
C PHE A 17 11.31 -0.82 -5.89
N SER A 18 11.15 0.50 -5.87
CA SER A 18 10.16 1.17 -5.07
C SER A 18 8.81 0.93 -5.72
N GLN A 19 8.02 0.01 -5.16
CA GLN A 19 6.66 -0.26 -5.64
C GLN A 19 5.72 0.85 -5.13
N GLN A 20 5.64 1.95 -5.88
CA GLN A 20 4.68 3.02 -5.62
C GLN A 20 3.38 2.70 -6.35
N LEU A 21 2.28 2.72 -5.61
CA LEU A 21 0.95 2.52 -6.14
C LEU A 21 0.14 3.80 -5.98
N THR A 22 -0.67 4.11 -6.98
CA THR A 22 -1.68 5.17 -6.89
C THR A 22 -3.05 4.66 -7.29
N GLY A 23 -4.09 5.25 -6.74
CA GLY A 23 -5.41 4.69 -6.90
C GLY A 23 -6.54 5.58 -6.46
N VAL A 24 -7.73 5.01 -6.55
CA VAL A 24 -8.99 5.65 -6.17
C VAL A 24 -9.81 4.72 -5.28
N GLY A 25 -10.43 5.29 -4.25
CA GLY A 25 -11.32 4.60 -3.32
C GLY A 25 -12.71 5.20 -3.31
N PHE A 26 -13.68 4.36 -2.95
CA PHE A 26 -15.08 4.70 -2.77
C PHE A 26 -15.53 4.19 -1.41
N GLN A 27 -16.20 5.04 -0.63
CA GLN A 27 -16.69 4.72 0.69
C GLN A 27 -18.22 4.59 0.69
N LYS A 28 -18.74 3.58 1.39
CA LYS A 28 -20.18 3.39 1.56
C LYS A 28 -20.79 4.60 2.28
N GLY A 29 -21.86 5.15 1.70
CA GLY A 29 -22.56 6.32 2.24
C GLY A 29 -22.02 7.64 1.73
N GLU A 30 -20.87 7.63 1.06
CA GLU A 30 -20.29 8.80 0.39
C GLU A 30 -20.56 8.73 -1.12
N ASN A 31 -20.75 9.88 -1.75
CA ASN A 31 -20.97 9.99 -3.20
C ASN A 31 -19.72 10.40 -3.98
N GLU A 32 -18.58 10.55 -3.31
CA GLU A 32 -17.33 11.01 -3.89
C GLU A 32 -16.23 9.96 -3.77
N ALA A 33 -15.38 9.92 -4.79
CA ALA A 33 -14.16 9.12 -4.78
C ALA A 33 -13.02 9.91 -4.13
N TRP A 34 -12.08 9.21 -3.52
CA TRP A 34 -10.86 9.81 -2.97
C TRP A 34 -9.61 9.17 -3.55
N ALA A 35 -8.56 9.97 -3.67
CA ALA A 35 -7.25 9.49 -4.11
C ALA A 35 -6.49 8.80 -2.96
N ILE A 36 -5.70 7.80 -3.30
CA ILE A 36 -4.82 7.08 -2.38
C ILE A 36 -3.48 6.82 -3.04
N ASN A 37 -2.42 7.02 -2.27
CA ASN A 37 -1.06 6.63 -2.66
C ASN A 37 -0.52 5.64 -1.62
N VAL A 38 0.13 4.58 -2.08
CA VAL A 38 0.71 3.55 -1.23
C VAL A 38 2.14 3.27 -1.67
N ASP A 39 3.07 3.38 -0.74
CA ASP A 39 4.43 2.89 -0.89
C ASP A 39 4.51 1.46 -0.35
N LEU A 40 4.52 0.48 -1.26
CA LEU A 40 4.70 -0.95 -0.95
C LEU A 40 6.17 -1.41 -1.03
N SER A 41 7.14 -0.50 -1.13
CA SER A 41 8.58 -0.85 -1.19
C SER A 41 9.03 -1.74 -0.04
N THR A 42 8.47 -1.52 1.17
CA THR A 42 8.57 -2.46 2.28
C THR A 42 7.20 -3.04 2.58
N LYS A 43 6.94 -4.25 2.09
CA LYS A 43 5.69 -4.97 2.38
C LYS A 43 5.38 -5.06 3.88
N GLN A 44 6.39 -5.12 4.75
CA GLN A 44 6.17 -5.22 6.19
C GLN A 44 5.51 -3.96 6.78
N ASN A 45 5.85 -2.78 6.26
CA ASN A 45 5.35 -1.49 6.70
C ASN A 45 5.19 -0.57 5.49
N ALA A 46 4.04 -0.70 4.83
CA ALA A 46 3.72 0.18 3.72
C ALA A 46 3.25 1.54 4.24
N VAL A 47 3.64 2.62 3.56
CA VAL A 47 3.20 3.98 3.88
C VAL A 47 1.99 4.29 3.01
N VAL A 48 0.93 4.83 3.60
CA VAL A 48 -0.29 5.20 2.89
C VAL A 48 -0.58 6.69 3.10
N SER A 49 -1.09 7.35 2.06
CA SER A 49 -1.62 8.70 2.15
C SER A 49 -2.94 8.81 1.40
N TYR A 50 -3.83 9.65 1.95
CA TYR A 50 -5.12 10.05 1.40
C TYR A 50 -5.09 11.57 1.19
N PRO A 51 -4.49 12.07 0.10
CA PRO A 51 -4.07 13.47 0.00
C PRO A 51 -5.22 14.47 0.14
N VAL A 52 -6.36 14.17 -0.49
CA VAL A 52 -7.55 15.04 -0.47
C VAL A 52 -8.17 15.10 0.93
N LEU A 53 -8.09 14.01 1.70
CA LEU A 53 -8.60 13.93 3.06
C LEU A 53 -7.62 14.53 4.08
N GLY A 54 -6.35 14.73 3.68
CA GLY A 54 -5.28 15.21 4.56
C GLY A 54 -4.92 14.19 5.64
N CYS A 55 -4.99 12.90 5.32
CA CYS A 55 -4.65 11.81 6.23
C CYS A 55 -3.47 11.00 5.68
N ALA A 56 -2.64 10.49 6.58
CA ALA A 56 -1.56 9.58 6.25
C ALA A 56 -1.35 8.56 7.38
N GLY A 57 -0.76 7.41 7.06
CA GLY A 57 -0.58 6.35 8.02
C GLY A 57 0.30 5.21 7.51
N LYS A 58 0.23 4.09 8.23
CA LYS A 58 0.96 2.87 7.91
C LYS A 58 0.05 1.68 7.80
N TRP A 59 0.38 0.81 6.85
CA TRP A 59 -0.16 -0.53 6.68
C TRP A 59 0.89 -1.55 7.14
N THR A 60 0.66 -2.16 8.30
CA THR A 60 1.53 -3.21 8.83
C THR A 60 1.02 -4.56 8.38
N LEU A 61 1.89 -5.37 7.78
CA LEU A 61 1.54 -6.70 7.27
C LEU A 61 1.07 -7.63 8.39
N ILE A 62 -0.12 -8.20 8.22
CA ILE A 62 -0.65 -9.28 9.06
C ILE A 62 -0.41 -10.63 8.39
N LYS A 63 -0.70 -10.74 7.08
CA LYS A 63 -0.64 -12.01 6.34
C LYS A 63 -0.44 -11.77 4.84
N ASP A 64 0.41 -12.58 4.20
CA ASP A 64 0.58 -12.64 2.74
C ASP A 64 0.29 -14.07 2.28
N GLU A 65 -0.70 -14.25 1.41
CA GLU A 65 -1.10 -15.52 0.79
C GLU A 65 -0.80 -15.54 -0.72
N GLY A 66 0.11 -14.68 -1.17
CA GLY A 66 0.50 -14.53 -2.58
C GLY A 66 -0.46 -13.66 -3.38
N LYS A 67 -1.68 -14.12 -3.60
CA LYS A 67 -2.72 -13.35 -4.34
C LYS A 67 -3.45 -12.35 -3.46
N LYS A 68 -3.46 -12.58 -2.15
CA LYS A 68 -4.17 -11.79 -1.15
C LYS A 68 -3.20 -11.39 -0.05
N ILE A 69 -3.19 -10.10 0.29
CA ILE A 69 -2.35 -9.54 1.34
C ILE A 69 -3.25 -8.80 2.33
N LEU A 70 -3.07 -9.05 3.62
CA LEU A 70 -3.84 -8.44 4.68
C LEU A 70 -2.94 -7.57 5.55
N PHE A 71 -3.37 -6.33 5.80
CA PHE A 71 -2.70 -5.34 6.60
C PHE A 71 -3.59 -4.84 7.75
N LYS A 72 -2.95 -4.38 8.83
CA LYS A 72 -3.55 -3.46 9.80
C LYS A 72 -3.18 -2.04 9.39
N GLU A 73 -4.17 -1.18 9.26
CA GLU A 73 -3.93 0.25 9.09
C GLU A 73 -3.95 0.97 10.44
N VAL A 74 -3.03 1.92 10.58
CA VAL A 74 -3.02 2.95 11.62
C VAL A 74 -2.80 4.30 10.95
N ILE A 75 -3.74 5.22 11.10
CA ILE A 75 -3.61 6.62 10.68
C ILE A 75 -2.74 7.35 11.70
N GLU A 76 -1.65 7.95 11.22
CA GLU A 76 -0.67 8.68 12.04
C GLU A 76 -0.85 10.21 11.91
N GLU A 77 -1.46 10.68 10.82
CA GLU A 77 -1.76 12.08 10.54
C GLU A 77 -3.23 12.23 10.11
N GLY A 78 -3.93 13.24 10.62
CA GLY A 78 -5.35 13.50 10.26
C GLY A 78 -6.37 12.57 10.94
N ALA A 79 -6.03 11.99 12.10
CA ALA A 79 -6.91 11.07 12.84
C ALA A 79 -8.23 11.70 13.34
N ASP A 80 -8.33 13.03 13.34
CA ASP A 80 -9.57 13.78 13.58
C ASP A 80 -10.53 13.79 12.39
N LYS A 81 -10.05 13.42 11.20
CA LYS A 81 -10.80 13.41 9.93
C LYS A 81 -11.03 12.01 9.38
N CYS A 82 -10.13 11.07 9.69
CA CYS A 82 -10.15 9.71 9.18
C CYS A 82 -10.39 8.68 10.28
N ILE A 83 -10.96 7.53 9.90
CA ILE A 83 -11.11 6.39 10.83
C ILE A 83 -9.70 5.93 11.21
N PRO A 84 -9.33 5.94 12.51
CA PRO A 84 -7.94 5.86 12.93
C PRO A 84 -7.31 4.48 12.74
N THR A 85 -8.11 3.41 12.73
CA THR A 85 -7.61 2.05 12.55
C THR A 85 -8.56 1.22 11.71
N ASN A 86 -8.01 0.52 10.72
CA ASN A 86 -8.77 -0.35 9.82
C ASN A 86 -8.01 -1.64 9.53
N PHE A 87 -8.62 -2.52 8.77
CA PHE A 87 -8.00 -3.69 8.15
C PHE A 87 -8.10 -3.57 6.64
N VAL A 88 -6.96 -3.69 5.95
CA VAL A 88 -6.90 -3.52 4.50
C VAL A 88 -6.53 -4.84 3.87
N THR A 89 -7.35 -5.29 2.93
CA THR A 89 -7.04 -6.44 2.07
C THR A 89 -6.68 -5.93 0.69
N LEU A 90 -5.49 -6.30 0.19
CA LEU A 90 -5.12 -6.18 -1.20
C LEU A 90 -5.31 -7.52 -1.90
N VAL A 91 -5.94 -7.50 -3.08
CA VAL A 91 -6.06 -8.66 -3.97
C VAL A 91 -5.44 -8.29 -5.30
N LYS A 92 -4.43 -9.04 -5.72
CA LYS A 92 -3.77 -8.83 -7.02
C LYS A 92 -4.76 -9.15 -8.14
N ASP A 93 -4.90 -8.24 -9.12
CA ASP A 93 -5.77 -8.48 -10.26
C ASP A 93 -5.19 -9.57 -11.16
N GLU A 94 -6.04 -10.49 -11.63
CA GLU A 94 -5.59 -11.63 -12.43
C GLU A 94 -5.31 -11.24 -13.89
N ILE A 95 -5.90 -10.15 -14.36
CA ILE A 95 -5.78 -9.67 -15.75
C ILE A 95 -4.67 -8.63 -15.82
N SER A 96 -4.59 -7.72 -14.84
CA SER A 96 -3.57 -6.67 -14.77
C SER A 96 -2.60 -6.93 -13.61
N PRO A 97 -1.40 -7.49 -13.86
CA PRO A 97 -0.45 -7.84 -12.81
C PRO A 97 0.16 -6.62 -12.10
N SER A 98 -0.05 -5.40 -12.60
CA SER A 98 0.33 -4.13 -11.97
C SER A 98 -0.79 -3.53 -11.11
N ALA A 99 -1.98 -4.14 -11.08
CA ALA A 99 -3.14 -3.63 -10.36
C ALA A 99 -3.49 -4.49 -9.13
N TYR A 100 -3.99 -3.80 -8.11
CA TYR A 100 -4.56 -4.38 -6.90
C TYR A 100 -5.96 -3.83 -6.69
N ARG A 101 -6.89 -4.69 -6.32
CA ARG A 101 -8.15 -4.28 -5.70
C ARG A 101 -7.92 -4.20 -4.20
N PHE A 102 -8.40 -3.14 -3.57
CA PHE A 102 -8.35 -3.02 -2.12
C PHE A 102 -9.74 -3.00 -1.51
N TYR A 103 -9.81 -3.51 -0.28
CA TYR A 103 -11.01 -3.59 0.53
C TYR A 103 -10.64 -3.17 1.95
N ILE A 104 -11.33 -2.16 2.49
CA ILE A 104 -11.09 -1.63 3.83
C ILE A 104 -12.27 -2.00 4.74
N PHE A 105 -11.94 -2.58 5.89
CA PHE A 105 -12.87 -3.01 6.92
C PHE A 105 -12.57 -2.28 8.23
N GLU A 106 -13.58 -1.85 8.96
CA GLU A 106 -13.38 -1.23 10.28
C GLU A 106 -12.91 -2.29 11.29
N LYS A 107 -13.54 -3.48 11.25
CA LYS A 107 -13.19 -4.63 12.08
C LYS A 107 -12.76 -5.80 11.21
N LYS A 108 -11.89 -6.65 11.76
CA LYS A 108 -11.30 -7.79 11.03
C LYS A 108 -12.34 -8.83 10.62
N GLU A 109 -13.40 -8.96 11.42
CA GLU A 109 -14.46 -9.95 11.27
C GLU A 109 -15.61 -9.48 10.39
N ASP A 110 -15.56 -8.22 9.92
CA ASP A 110 -16.61 -7.65 9.08
C ASP A 110 -16.69 -8.40 7.74
N LYS A 111 -17.93 -8.73 7.34
CA LYS A 111 -18.18 -9.44 6.08
C LYS A 111 -18.21 -8.51 4.87
N THR A 112 -18.47 -7.23 5.10
CA THR A 112 -18.63 -6.22 4.05
C THR A 112 -17.63 -5.11 4.31
N PRO A 113 -16.81 -4.74 3.32
CA PRO A 113 -15.93 -3.59 3.46
C PRO A 113 -16.75 -2.30 3.52
N TYR A 114 -16.26 -1.32 4.28
CA TYR A 114 -16.86 0.02 4.27
C TYR A 114 -16.30 0.88 3.12
N ALA A 115 -15.10 0.56 2.61
CA ALA A 115 -14.54 1.17 1.42
C ALA A 115 -13.87 0.16 0.49
N ILE A 116 -13.91 0.44 -0.80
CA ILE A 116 -13.30 -0.39 -1.85
C ILE A 116 -12.60 0.49 -2.88
N GLY A 117 -11.66 -0.08 -3.63
CA GLY A 117 -11.04 0.64 -4.72
C GLY A 117 -9.99 -0.14 -5.47
N VAL A 118 -9.20 0.58 -6.27
CA VAL A 118 -8.14 0.04 -7.12
C VAL A 118 -6.87 0.86 -6.90
N LEU A 119 -5.73 0.17 -6.90
CA LEU A 119 -4.38 0.70 -6.87
C LEU A 119 -3.62 0.15 -8.07
N GLU A 120 -2.82 0.97 -8.75
CA GLU A 120 -2.00 0.59 -9.89
C GLU A 120 -0.57 1.08 -9.69
N GLU A 121 0.41 0.27 -10.12
CA GLU A 121 1.82 0.67 -10.17
C GLU A 121 2.00 1.88 -11.10
N GLN A 122 2.82 2.84 -10.66
CA GLN A 122 3.23 3.99 -11.47
C GLN A 122 4.39 3.67 -12.41
#